data_AF-A0AAW2S3I4-F1
#
_entry.id   AF-A0AAW2S3I4-F1
#
_cell.length_a   1.000
_cell.length_b   1.000
_cell.length_c   1.000
_cell.angle_alpha   90.00
_cell.angle_beta   90.00
_cell.angle_gamma   90.00
#
_symmetry.space_group_name_H-M   'P 1'
#
loop_
_entity.id
_entity.type
_entity.pdbx_description
1 polymer ?
#
loop_
_entity_poly.entity_id
_entity_poly.type
_entity_poly.pdbx_seq_one_letter_code
_entity_poly.pdbx_strand_id
1 'polypeptide(L)'
;MVCKPVEWKSTVVNPTTLAEVRGGYLSQPTGDIYHRYRLLTSHDNSHFFIKLEPDSRHGLLTIMPVINKLQAIPFEIHREGLSFILNNRDYLEECGILMPRFLASLNLKNASDILRKIYAEDESIKNVSYEGYQFYLPSFIDFRGRIYRSGILHFHERDLARSLIVFAPNPTIRMTVR
;
A
#
# COMPACT_ATOMS: atom_id res chain seq x y z
N MET A 1 5.47 -2.87 -1.25
CA MET A 1 6.91 -2.77 -1.57
C MET A 1 7.61 -3.99 -1.01
N VAL A 2 8.50 -4.65 -1.74
CA VAL A 2 9.23 -5.85 -1.25
C VAL A 2 10.48 -5.50 -0.41
N CYS A 3 10.68 -4.23 -0.14
CA CYS A 3 11.75 -3.69 0.68
C CYS A 3 11.18 -2.67 1.67
N LYS A 4 11.91 -2.40 2.76
CA LYS A 4 11.49 -1.46 3.80
C LYS A 4 11.28 -0.06 3.19
N PRO A 5 10.17 0.63 3.48
CA PRO A 5 9.91 1.98 2.97
C PRO A 5 10.96 2.98 3.44
N VAL A 6 11.17 4.03 2.64
CA VAL A 6 11.98 5.19 3.04
C VAL A 6 11.27 5.90 4.19
N GLU A 7 11.99 6.21 5.25
CA GLU A 7 11.42 6.97 6.36
C GLU A 7 10.96 8.35 5.90
N TRP A 8 9.76 8.75 6.33
CA TRP A 8 9.27 10.10 6.18
C TRP A 8 10.11 11.05 7.02
N LYS A 9 10.70 12.03 6.35
CA LYS A 9 11.52 13.08 6.95
C LYS A 9 11.31 14.41 6.24
N SER A 10 11.54 15.50 6.96
CA SER A 10 11.54 16.83 6.38
C SER A 10 12.69 16.99 5.38
N THR A 11 12.44 17.67 4.26
CA THR A 11 13.49 18.08 3.32
C THR A 11 14.16 19.39 3.71
N VAL A 12 13.58 20.13 4.65
CA VAL A 12 14.07 21.43 5.12
C VAL A 12 14.18 21.46 6.65
N VAL A 13 14.98 22.37 7.20
CA VAL A 13 15.22 22.46 8.65
C VAL A 13 13.94 22.86 9.41
N ASN A 14 13.16 23.79 8.84
CA ASN A 14 11.94 24.33 9.44
C ASN A 14 10.76 24.21 8.46
N PRO A 15 10.17 23.01 8.32
CA PRO A 15 9.04 22.82 7.42
C PRO A 15 7.82 23.59 7.96
N THR A 16 7.21 24.33 7.06
CA THR A 16 5.99 25.10 7.27
C THR A 16 4.74 24.33 6.82
N THR A 17 4.92 23.25 6.05
CA THR A 17 3.82 22.40 5.59
C THR A 17 4.20 20.92 5.53
N LEU A 18 3.22 20.01 5.58
CA LEU A 18 3.47 18.58 5.30
C LEU A 18 3.91 18.31 3.85
N ALA A 19 3.75 19.27 2.95
CA ALA A 19 4.22 19.15 1.57
C ALA A 19 5.76 19.19 1.46
N GLU A 20 6.48 19.54 2.54
CA GLU A 20 7.94 19.54 2.62
C GLU A 20 8.50 18.24 3.24
N VAL A 21 7.65 17.22 3.40
CA VAL A 21 8.04 15.90 3.90
C VAL A 21 8.14 14.91 2.74
N ARG A 22 9.20 14.09 2.72
CA ARG A 22 9.46 13.05 1.69
C ARG A 22 9.77 11.71 2.35
N GLY A 23 9.42 10.62 1.67
CA GLY A 23 9.53 9.26 2.18
C GLY A 23 8.57 8.30 1.47
N GLY A 24 8.32 7.15 2.11
CA GLY A 24 7.46 6.10 1.59
C GLY A 24 8.18 5.25 0.53
N TYR A 25 7.92 5.52 -0.74
CA TYR A 25 8.49 4.75 -1.85
C TYR A 25 9.98 5.08 -2.10
N LEU A 26 10.75 4.10 -2.61
CA LEU A 26 12.17 4.27 -2.96
C LEU A 26 12.38 5.25 -4.11
N SER A 27 11.52 5.16 -5.12
CA SER A 27 11.47 6.09 -6.24
C SER A 27 10.17 6.89 -6.16
N GLN A 28 10.29 8.19 -6.35
CA GLN A 28 9.15 9.11 -6.44
C GLN A 28 9.11 9.65 -7.88
N PRO A 29 8.30 9.07 -8.78
CA PRO A 29 8.07 9.63 -10.10
C PRO A 29 7.64 11.10 -10.00
N THR A 30 8.23 11.95 -10.82
CA THR A 30 7.90 13.38 -10.90
C THR A 30 6.73 13.60 -11.87
N GLY A 31 5.73 14.42 -11.48
CA GLY A 31 4.57 14.80 -12.31
C GLY A 31 3.25 14.90 -11.52
N ASP A 32 2.26 15.62 -12.04
CA ASP A 32 0.96 15.87 -11.37
C ASP A 32 0.11 14.62 -11.16
N ILE A 33 0.32 13.57 -11.96
CA ILE A 33 -0.37 12.27 -11.82
C ILE A 33 0.09 11.55 -10.52
N TYR A 34 1.16 12.05 -9.89
CA TYR A 34 1.93 11.40 -8.84
C TYR A 34 1.90 12.14 -7.49
N HIS A 35 0.86 12.94 -7.22
CA HIS A 35 0.57 13.48 -5.86
C HIS A 35 0.56 12.39 -4.76
N ARG A 36 0.43 11.11 -5.14
CA ARG A 36 0.49 9.91 -4.29
C ARG A 36 1.84 9.62 -3.62
N TYR A 37 2.92 10.36 -3.92
CA TYR A 37 4.24 10.18 -3.27
C TYR A 37 4.59 11.28 -2.25
N ARG A 38 3.64 12.16 -1.93
CA ARG A 38 3.74 13.10 -0.81
C ARG A 38 3.06 12.50 0.41
N LEU A 39 3.50 12.88 1.61
CA LEU A 39 2.86 12.42 2.84
C LEU A 39 1.38 12.82 2.85
N LEU A 40 1.09 14.06 2.43
CA LEU A 40 -0.27 14.55 2.26
C LEU A 40 -0.84 14.09 0.91
N THR A 41 -1.96 13.37 0.93
CA THR A 41 -2.62 12.80 -0.26
C THR A 41 -3.52 13.78 -1.02
N SER A 42 -3.45 15.08 -0.71
CA SER A 42 -4.31 16.09 -1.34
C SER A 42 -3.92 16.36 -2.80
N HIS A 43 -4.93 16.36 -3.67
CA HIS A 43 -4.79 16.77 -5.08
C HIS A 43 -4.75 18.30 -5.25
N ASP A 44 -5.28 19.05 -4.29
CA ASP A 44 -5.27 20.51 -4.30
C ASP A 44 -4.49 21.00 -3.07
N ASN A 45 -3.18 21.16 -3.27
CA ASN A 45 -2.26 21.59 -2.21
C ASN A 45 -2.28 23.12 -2.01
N SER A 46 -2.91 23.88 -2.91
CA SER A 46 -3.12 25.32 -2.74
C SER A 46 -4.19 25.63 -1.69
N HIS A 47 -5.24 24.80 -1.62
CA HIS A 47 -6.37 25.04 -0.72
C HIS A 47 -6.46 24.01 0.42
N PHE A 48 -5.97 22.77 0.21
CA PHE A 48 -6.03 21.70 1.20
C PHE A 48 -4.62 21.26 1.58
N PHE A 49 -4.03 21.98 2.53
CA PHE A 49 -2.74 21.66 3.12
C PHE A 49 -2.81 21.73 4.65
N ILE A 50 -1.88 21.03 5.31
CA ILE A 50 -1.69 21.11 6.76
C ILE A 50 -0.51 22.05 6.99
N LYS A 51 -0.82 23.23 7.53
CA LYS A 51 0.18 24.19 7.99
C LYS A 51 0.80 23.69 9.29
N LEU A 52 2.11 23.77 9.35
CA LEU A 52 2.89 23.53 10.55
C LEU A 52 3.23 24.91 11.12
N GLU A 53 2.66 25.22 12.28
CA GLU A 53 3.04 26.40 13.06
C GLU A 53 4.56 26.41 13.40
N PRO A 54 5.18 27.57 13.65
CA PRO A 54 6.64 27.67 13.86
C PRO A 54 7.19 26.79 14.99
N ASP A 55 6.38 26.48 16.01
CA ASP A 55 6.74 25.58 17.11
C ASP A 55 6.29 24.11 16.89
N SER A 56 5.79 23.81 15.69
CA SER A 56 5.29 22.48 15.27
C SER A 56 6.39 21.47 15.01
N ARG A 57 7.64 21.78 15.37
CA ARG A 57 8.67 20.75 15.54
C ARG A 57 8.10 19.61 16.38
N HIS A 58 7.32 19.92 17.42
CA HIS A 58 6.65 18.91 18.23
C HIS A 58 5.63 18.06 17.43
N GLY A 59 4.82 18.67 16.56
CA GLY A 59 3.82 17.97 15.75
C GLY A 59 4.46 17.00 14.74
N LEU A 60 5.53 17.42 14.06
CA LEU A 60 6.29 16.54 13.17
C LEU A 60 7.07 15.46 13.91
N LEU A 61 7.69 15.81 15.04
CA LEU A 61 8.35 14.85 15.93
C LEU A 61 7.35 13.82 16.50
N THR A 62 6.05 14.13 16.52
CA THR A 62 5.02 13.18 16.95
C THR A 62 4.51 12.32 15.80
N ILE A 63 4.18 12.92 14.65
CA ILE A 63 3.56 12.20 13.53
C ILE A 63 4.58 11.33 12.78
N MET A 64 5.81 11.82 12.54
CA MET A 64 6.79 11.09 11.72
C MET A 64 7.15 9.73 12.31
N PRO A 65 7.45 9.60 13.62
CA PRO A 65 7.71 8.29 14.22
C PRO A 65 6.53 7.34 14.11
N VAL A 66 5.29 7.83 14.26
CA VAL A 66 4.08 7.00 14.13
C VAL A 66 3.94 6.46 12.71
N ILE A 67 4.04 7.32 11.70
CA ILE A 67 3.93 6.91 10.29
C ILE A 67 5.07 5.98 9.90
N ASN A 68 6.30 6.28 10.33
CA ASN A 68 7.47 5.44 10.09
C ASN A 68 7.33 4.07 10.73
N LYS A 69 6.84 4.00 11.96
CA LYS A 69 6.53 2.73 12.65
C LYS A 69 5.46 1.94 11.89
N LEU A 70 4.38 2.59 11.47
CA LEU A 70 3.26 1.96 10.77
C LEU A 70 3.63 1.43 9.38
N GLN A 71 4.50 2.11 8.63
CA GLN A 71 4.95 1.64 7.31
C GLN A 71 6.06 0.59 7.39
N ALA A 72 6.80 0.53 8.50
CA ALA A 72 7.87 -0.44 8.72
C ALA A 72 7.36 -1.83 9.14
N ILE A 73 6.04 -2.02 9.25
CA ILE A 73 5.46 -3.33 9.57
C ILE A 73 5.51 -4.21 8.31
N PRO A 74 6.19 -5.38 8.37
CA PRO A 74 6.19 -6.34 7.27
C PRO A 74 4.92 -7.19 7.29
N PHE A 75 4.43 -7.48 6.10
CA PHE A 75 3.28 -8.33 5.83
C PHE A 75 3.66 -9.44 4.85
N GLU A 76 2.88 -10.50 4.85
CA GLU A 76 2.98 -11.61 3.89
C GLU A 76 1.58 -11.95 3.38
N ILE A 77 1.53 -12.66 2.25
CA ILE A 77 0.29 -13.23 1.74
C ILE A 77 -0.02 -14.53 2.50
N HIS A 78 -1.25 -14.66 2.99
CA HIS A 78 -1.77 -15.89 3.57
C HIS A 78 -1.88 -16.96 2.48
N ARG A 79 -0.85 -17.82 2.38
CA ARG A 79 -0.68 -18.76 1.26
C ARG A 79 -1.74 -19.83 1.24
N GLU A 80 -2.12 -20.34 2.40
CA GLU A 80 -3.15 -21.37 2.56
C GLU A 80 -4.52 -20.81 2.15
N GLY A 81 -4.85 -19.60 2.60
CA GLY A 81 -6.06 -18.88 2.20
C GLY A 81 -6.08 -18.59 0.69
N LEU A 82 -4.97 -18.12 0.12
CA LEU A 82 -4.85 -17.90 -1.32
C LEU A 82 -5.02 -19.22 -2.10
N SER A 83 -4.33 -20.28 -1.69
CA SER A 83 -4.41 -21.60 -2.32
C SER A 83 -5.83 -22.15 -2.27
N PHE A 84 -6.53 -21.99 -1.14
CA PHE A 84 -7.93 -22.35 -1.02
C PHE A 84 -8.80 -21.60 -2.01
N ILE A 85 -8.63 -20.27 -2.12
CA ILE A 85 -9.39 -19.43 -3.06
C ILE A 85 -9.13 -19.85 -4.50
N LEU A 86 -7.87 -20.12 -4.87
CA LEU A 86 -7.48 -20.52 -6.22
C LEU A 86 -8.05 -21.90 -6.58
N ASN A 87 -7.95 -22.86 -5.68
CA ASN A 87 -8.42 -24.24 -5.89
C ASN A 87 -9.95 -24.37 -5.89
N ASN A 88 -10.66 -23.45 -5.25
CA ASN A 88 -12.12 -23.47 -5.15
C ASN A 88 -12.79 -22.30 -5.88
N ARG A 89 -12.06 -21.66 -6.82
CA ARG A 89 -12.51 -20.40 -7.45
C ARG A 89 -13.88 -20.51 -8.10
N ASP A 90 -14.13 -21.59 -8.85
CA ASP A 90 -15.40 -21.79 -9.55
C ASP A 90 -16.57 -21.90 -8.57
N TYR A 91 -16.41 -22.71 -7.51
CA TYR A 91 -17.40 -22.86 -6.45
C TYR A 91 -17.67 -21.54 -5.70
N LEU A 92 -16.62 -20.78 -5.40
CA LEU A 92 -16.74 -19.50 -4.73
C LEU A 92 -17.42 -18.43 -5.61
N GLU A 93 -17.28 -18.50 -6.94
CA GLU A 93 -18.04 -17.68 -7.89
C GLU A 93 -19.50 -18.12 -7.96
N GLU A 94 -19.77 -19.42 -8.03
CA GLU A 94 -21.13 -19.99 -8.08
C GLU A 94 -21.95 -19.63 -6.84
N CYS A 95 -21.34 -19.68 -5.65
CA CYS A 95 -21.97 -19.28 -4.40
C CYS A 95 -21.99 -17.76 -4.17
N GLY A 96 -21.48 -16.95 -5.11
CA GLY A 96 -21.51 -15.48 -5.04
C GLY A 96 -20.55 -14.85 -4.03
N ILE A 97 -19.60 -15.62 -3.49
CA ILE A 97 -18.55 -15.10 -2.58
C ILE A 97 -17.50 -14.31 -3.36
N LEU A 98 -17.18 -14.76 -4.58
CA LEU A 98 -16.27 -14.07 -5.48
C LEU A 98 -17.00 -13.49 -6.68
N MET A 99 -16.55 -12.30 -7.10
CA MET A 99 -17.01 -11.71 -8.34
C MET A 99 -16.63 -12.60 -9.53
N PRO A 100 -17.58 -12.95 -10.41
CA PRO A 100 -17.28 -13.68 -11.64
C PRO A 100 -16.16 -13.02 -12.44
N ARG A 101 -15.20 -13.82 -12.92
CA ARG A 101 -14.03 -13.33 -13.68
C ARG A 101 -14.40 -12.46 -14.88
N PHE A 102 -15.50 -12.77 -15.56
CA PHE A 102 -15.95 -11.99 -16.72
C PHE A 102 -16.41 -10.56 -16.34
N LEU A 103 -16.85 -10.33 -15.09
CA LEU A 103 -17.19 -8.99 -14.61
C LEU A 103 -15.95 -8.19 -14.22
N ALA A 104 -14.90 -8.85 -13.74
CA ALA A 104 -13.61 -8.21 -13.47
C ALA A 104 -12.96 -7.64 -14.74
N SER A 105 -13.21 -8.26 -15.90
CA SER A 105 -12.64 -7.84 -17.18
C SER A 105 -13.42 -6.71 -17.86
N LEU A 106 -14.67 -6.43 -17.46
CA LEU A 106 -15.54 -5.48 -18.15
C LEU A 106 -15.14 -4.00 -17.99
N ASN A 107 -14.46 -3.62 -16.90
CA ASN A 107 -14.32 -2.20 -16.56
C ASN A 107 -13.16 -1.44 -17.25
N LEU A 108 -12.21 -2.13 -17.90
CA LEU A 108 -11.08 -1.52 -18.64
C LEU A 108 -10.51 -2.50 -19.69
N LYS A 109 -11.37 -3.35 -20.25
CA LYS A 109 -11.01 -4.61 -20.92
C LYS A 109 -9.85 -4.47 -21.91
N ASN A 110 -9.96 -3.58 -22.89
CA ASN A 110 -8.95 -3.48 -23.95
C ASN A 110 -7.59 -3.00 -23.45
N ALA A 111 -7.54 -1.96 -22.60
CA ALA A 111 -6.28 -1.46 -22.05
C ALA A 111 -5.65 -2.48 -21.09
N SER A 112 -6.47 -3.15 -20.29
CA SER A 112 -6.02 -4.20 -19.37
C SER A 112 -5.54 -5.44 -20.11
N ASP A 113 -6.19 -5.83 -21.21
CA ASP A 113 -5.82 -6.98 -22.04
C ASP A 113 -4.47 -6.72 -22.75
N ILE A 114 -4.26 -5.50 -23.28
CA ILE A 114 -2.96 -5.09 -23.86
C ILE A 114 -1.87 -5.12 -22.77
N LEU A 115 -2.13 -4.52 -21.60
CA LEU A 115 -1.17 -4.46 -20.51
C LEU A 115 -0.84 -5.85 -19.96
N ARG A 116 -1.84 -6.72 -19.80
CA ARG A 116 -1.67 -8.11 -19.36
C ARG A 116 -0.91 -8.93 -20.39
N LYS A 117 -1.18 -8.74 -21.69
CA LYS A 117 -0.44 -9.42 -22.75
C LYS A 117 1.05 -9.06 -22.68
N ILE A 118 1.35 -7.76 -22.59
CA ILE A 118 2.72 -7.26 -22.45
C ILE A 118 3.37 -7.82 -21.17
N TYR A 119 2.67 -7.82 -20.04
CA TYR A 119 3.20 -8.37 -18.78
C TYR A 119 3.36 -9.90 -18.77
N ALA A 120 2.51 -10.64 -19.49
CA ALA A 120 2.58 -12.10 -19.58
C ALA A 120 3.66 -12.60 -20.54
N GLU A 121 4.05 -11.75 -21.50
CA GLU A 121 5.18 -11.94 -22.41
C GLU A 121 6.53 -11.58 -21.75
N ASP A 122 6.52 -10.74 -20.71
CA ASP A 122 7.69 -10.42 -19.90
C ASP A 122 7.93 -11.47 -18.81
N GLU A 123 8.94 -12.33 -19.01
CA GLU A 123 9.32 -13.38 -18.03
C GLU A 123 9.66 -12.83 -16.65
N SER A 124 10.17 -11.60 -16.55
CA SER A 124 10.51 -10.99 -15.26
C SER A 124 9.28 -10.56 -14.46
N ILE A 125 8.14 -10.38 -15.14
CA ILE A 125 6.89 -9.88 -14.54
C ILE A 125 5.85 -10.99 -14.38
N LYS A 126 5.88 -12.01 -15.24
CA LYS A 126 4.96 -13.16 -15.23
C LYS A 126 4.85 -13.88 -13.88
N ASN A 127 5.89 -13.80 -13.05
CA ASN A 127 5.96 -14.40 -11.72
C ASN A 127 5.91 -13.38 -10.56
N VAL A 128 5.55 -12.12 -10.81
CA VAL A 128 5.50 -11.07 -9.76
C VAL A 128 4.21 -11.22 -8.96
N SER A 129 4.22 -12.19 -8.06
CA SER A 129 3.27 -12.35 -6.97
C SER A 129 3.92 -11.85 -5.67
N TYR A 130 3.13 -11.32 -4.74
CA TYR A 130 3.60 -11.10 -3.37
C TYR A 130 3.71 -12.41 -2.57
N GLU A 131 3.19 -13.52 -3.10
CA GLU A 131 3.38 -14.85 -2.50
C GLU A 131 4.87 -15.20 -2.44
N GLY A 132 5.33 -15.65 -1.27
CA GLY A 132 6.76 -15.89 -1.05
C GLY A 132 7.54 -14.68 -0.54
N TYR A 133 7.00 -13.46 -0.69
CA TYR A 133 7.68 -12.23 -0.33
C TYR A 133 7.12 -11.60 0.95
N GLN A 134 8.02 -11.03 1.74
CA GLN A 134 7.65 -10.01 2.70
C GLN A 134 7.45 -8.68 1.99
N PHE A 135 6.35 -8.01 2.28
CA PHE A 135 6.05 -6.71 1.71
C PHE A 135 5.60 -5.70 2.76
N TYR A 136 5.80 -4.44 2.43
CA TYR A 136 5.49 -3.28 3.24
C TYR A 136 4.49 -2.41 2.51
N LEU A 137 3.60 -1.77 3.27
CA LEU A 137 2.58 -0.86 2.77
C LEU A 137 2.95 0.56 3.20
N PRO A 138 3.47 1.43 2.33
CA PRO A 138 3.74 2.83 2.69
C PRO A 138 2.49 3.52 3.24
N SER A 139 2.69 4.35 4.27
CA SER A 139 1.62 5.11 4.94
C SER A 139 1.58 6.55 4.46
N PHE A 140 0.38 7.08 4.30
CA PHE A 140 0.08 8.44 3.88
C PHE A 140 -0.97 9.06 4.78
N ILE A 141 -1.15 10.38 4.72
CA ILE A 141 -2.08 11.14 5.54
C ILE A 141 -2.97 12.01 4.63
N ASP A 142 -4.26 12.11 4.93
CA ASP A 142 -5.13 13.11 4.29
C ASP A 142 -5.15 14.45 5.05
N PHE A 143 -5.82 15.46 4.50
CA PHE A 143 -5.91 16.79 5.14
C PHE A 143 -6.60 16.78 6.52
N ARG A 144 -7.25 15.68 6.92
CA ARG A 144 -7.89 15.48 8.23
C ARG A 144 -6.99 14.73 9.21
N GLY A 145 -5.79 14.30 8.80
CA GLY A 145 -4.89 13.51 9.62
C GLY A 145 -5.14 11.99 9.57
N ARG A 146 -6.07 11.50 8.73
CA ARG A 146 -6.36 10.06 8.61
C ARG A 146 -5.27 9.35 7.82
N ILE A 147 -4.90 8.14 8.27
CA ILE A 147 -3.82 7.37 7.67
C ILE A 147 -4.35 6.43 6.59
N TYR A 148 -3.74 6.47 5.41
CA TYR A 148 -4.05 5.62 4.27
C TYR A 148 -2.84 4.83 3.80
N ARG A 149 -3.08 3.76 3.05
CA ARG A 149 -2.05 2.99 2.35
C ARG A 149 -2.26 3.18 0.86
N SER A 150 -1.17 3.23 0.10
CA SER A 150 -1.23 3.27 -1.37
C SER A 150 -1.05 1.86 -1.93
N GLY A 151 -1.83 1.51 -2.95
CA GLY A 151 -1.74 0.22 -3.65
C GLY A 151 -3.11 -0.39 -3.90
N ILE A 152 -3.13 -1.48 -4.69
CA ILE A 152 -4.36 -2.19 -5.07
C ILE A 152 -4.74 -3.25 -4.02
N LEU A 153 -3.78 -3.68 -3.20
CA LEU A 153 -3.98 -4.71 -2.17
C LEU A 153 -3.46 -4.20 -0.82
N HIS A 154 -4.38 -3.85 0.08
CA HIS A 154 -4.08 -3.43 1.46
C HIS A 154 -5.24 -3.69 2.42
N PHE A 155 -4.97 -3.71 3.72
CA PHE A 155 -5.97 -4.07 4.75
C PHE A 155 -7.08 -3.03 5.02
N HIS A 156 -7.05 -1.85 4.38
CA HIS A 156 -8.20 -0.93 4.37
C HIS A 156 -9.27 -1.30 3.32
N GLU A 157 -9.01 -2.32 2.49
CA GLU A 157 -9.98 -2.83 1.52
C GLU A 157 -11.00 -3.76 2.20
N ARG A 158 -11.83 -4.42 1.37
CA ARG A 158 -12.84 -5.39 1.78
C ARG A 158 -12.25 -6.63 2.46
N ASP A 159 -13.11 -7.41 3.11
CA ASP A 159 -12.73 -8.58 3.90
C ASP A 159 -11.84 -9.59 3.18
N LEU A 160 -12.03 -9.82 1.88
CA LEU A 160 -11.15 -10.71 1.10
C LEU A 160 -9.70 -10.22 1.06
N ALA A 161 -9.47 -8.92 0.91
CA ALA A 161 -8.13 -8.37 0.94
C ALA A 161 -7.52 -8.47 2.34
N ARG A 162 -8.34 -8.29 3.38
CA ARG A 162 -7.93 -8.39 4.78
C ARG A 162 -7.57 -9.83 5.16
N SER A 163 -8.28 -10.83 4.64
CA SER A 163 -8.00 -12.25 4.92
C SER A 163 -6.74 -12.77 4.22
N LEU A 164 -6.31 -12.10 3.15
CA LEU A 164 -5.11 -12.45 2.39
C LEU A 164 -3.83 -11.80 2.94
N ILE A 165 -3.93 -10.74 3.75
CA ILE A 165 -2.77 -10.00 4.26
C ILE A 165 -2.58 -10.33 5.74
N VAL A 166 -1.47 -10.98 6.07
CA VAL A 166 -1.11 -11.34 7.45
C VAL A 166 0.19 -10.64 7.85
N PHE A 167 0.41 -10.46 9.15
CA PHE A 167 1.71 -9.99 9.62
C PHE A 167 2.78 -11.01 9.28
N ALA A 168 3.91 -10.53 8.76
CA ALA A 168 5.05 -11.43 8.56
C ALA A 168 5.53 -11.97 9.91
N PRO A 169 6.06 -13.21 9.97
CA PRO A 169 6.53 -13.81 11.21
C PRO A 169 7.54 -12.90 11.89
N ASN A 170 7.23 -12.49 13.12
CA ASN A 170 8.17 -11.75 13.93
C ASN A 170 9.12 -12.78 14.56
N PRO A 171 10.44 -12.75 14.31
CA PRO A 171 11.37 -13.78 14.83
C PRO A 171 11.33 -13.91 16.37
N THR A 172 10.81 -12.90 17.07
CA THR A 172 10.68 -12.86 18.53
C THR A 172 9.43 -13.57 19.09
N ILE A 173 8.39 -13.77 18.28
CA ILE A 173 7.15 -14.44 18.72
C ILE A 173 7.05 -15.78 17.99
N ARG A 174 7.85 -16.75 18.42
CA ARG A 174 7.52 -18.15 18.17
C ARG A 174 6.39 -18.52 19.11
N MET A 175 5.17 -18.58 18.58
CA MET A 175 4.09 -19.25 19.29
C MET A 175 4.44 -20.74 19.32
N THR A 176 4.99 -21.19 20.45
CA THR A 176 5.03 -22.61 20.79
C THR A 176 3.59 -23.01 21.06
N VAL A 177 2.91 -23.54 20.04
CA VAL A 177 1.64 -24.23 20.23
C VAL A 177 1.99 -25.51 20.99
N ARG A 178 1.49 -25.60 22.24
CA ARG A 178 1.50 -26.85 23.02
C ARG A 178 0.42 -27.78 22.51
#